data_AF-A0A7S1VFF2-F1
#
_entry.id   AF-A0A7S1VFF2-F1
#
_cell.length_a   1.000
_cell.length_b   1.000
_cell.length_c   1.000
_cell.angle_alpha   90.00
_cell.angle_beta   90.00
_cell.angle_gamma   90.00
#
_symmetry.space_group_name_H-M   'P 1'
#
loop_
_entity.id
_entity.type
_entity.pdbx_description
1 polymer ?
#
loop_
_entity_poly.entity_id
_entity_poly.type
_entity_poly.pdbx_seq_one_letter_code
_entity_poly.pdbx_strand_id
1 'polypeptide(L)'
;STTTTVEAASVATTPVASAALAARRVEEAEAALASRQREVEAAQAAQAAADAALASARAEAEALASAEADAPLPAGWKSALTKDEEPVTYYYNKKLGVSQFDRPHSAALEAAEAVLTEKSAAASDATRRLATARAAVASAAERAAAATEAATEAAERGAVEEEAPAEPVQAE
;
A
#
# COMPACT_ATOMS: atom_id res chain seq x y z
N SER A 1 -7.03 -42.43 44.66
CA SER A 1 -6.34 -41.58 43.67
C SER A 1 -6.20 -42.37 42.39
N THR A 2 -6.95 -42.01 41.35
CA THR A 2 -6.86 -42.62 40.02
C THR A 2 -5.85 -41.81 39.21
N THR A 3 -4.69 -42.39 38.95
CA THR A 3 -3.67 -41.79 38.08
C THR A 3 -4.01 -42.13 36.63
N THR A 4 -4.54 -41.15 35.90
CA THR A 4 -4.69 -41.23 34.44
C THR A 4 -3.33 -40.95 33.81
N THR A 5 -2.62 -42.00 33.41
CA THR A 5 -1.45 -41.91 32.54
C THR A 5 -1.91 -41.45 31.17
N VAL A 6 -1.58 -40.21 30.80
CA VAL A 6 -1.80 -39.71 29.45
C VAL A 6 -0.68 -40.30 28.59
N GLU A 7 -1.01 -41.36 27.86
CA GLU A 7 -0.17 -41.98 26.86
C GLU A 7 0.14 -40.93 25.78
N ALA A 8 1.37 -40.43 25.80
CA ALA A 8 1.90 -39.60 24.73
C ALA A 8 1.99 -40.47 23.48
N ALA A 9 0.98 -40.39 22.62
CA ALA A 9 0.99 -40.94 21.28
C ALA A 9 2.15 -40.27 20.52
N SER A 10 3.31 -40.92 20.55
CA SER A 10 4.47 -40.59 19.74
C SER A 10 4.11 -40.95 18.30
N VAL A 11 3.53 -39.99 17.58
CA VAL A 11 3.23 -40.15 16.16
C VAL A 11 4.58 -40.17 15.44
N ALA A 12 5.10 -41.38 15.21
CA ALA A 12 6.18 -41.63 14.27
C ALA A 12 5.70 -41.20 12.88
N THR A 13 5.86 -39.91 12.58
CA THR A 13 5.59 -39.36 11.27
C THR A 13 6.69 -39.87 10.38
N THR A 14 6.37 -40.79 9.47
CA THR A 14 7.35 -41.32 8.53
C THR A 14 7.94 -40.19 7.69
N PRO A 15 9.23 -40.25 7.32
CA PRO A 15 9.91 -39.18 6.58
C PRO A 15 9.19 -38.81 5.28
N VAL A 16 8.51 -39.77 4.65
CA VAL A 16 7.67 -39.57 3.45
C VAL A 16 6.47 -38.64 3.73
N ALA A 17 5.81 -38.78 4.88
CA ALA A 17 4.70 -37.91 5.26
C ALA A 17 5.18 -36.48 5.58
N SER A 18 6.39 -36.35 6.15
CA SER A 18 7.04 -35.05 6.39
C SER A 18 7.44 -34.34 5.09
N ALA A 19 8.00 -35.07 4.13
CA ALA A 19 8.36 -34.53 2.81
C ALA A 19 7.12 -34.06 2.02
N ALA A 20 6.03 -34.84 2.04
CA ALA A 20 4.78 -34.45 1.40
C ALA A 20 4.15 -33.18 2.01
N LEU A 21 4.24 -33.03 3.33
CA LEU A 21 3.78 -31.81 4.02
C LEU A 21 4.65 -30.60 3.65
N ALA A 22 5.96 -30.77 3.54
CA ALA A 22 6.88 -29.71 3.13
C ALA A 22 6.63 -29.26 1.69
N ALA A 23 6.40 -30.18 0.75
CA ALA A 23 6.03 -29.86 -0.63
C ALA A 23 4.72 -29.05 -0.69
N ARG A 24 3.70 -29.44 0.08
CA ARG A 24 2.45 -28.69 0.17
C ARG A 24 2.63 -27.28 0.74
N ARG A 25 3.53 -27.11 1.72
CA ARG A 25 3.88 -25.79 2.28
C ARG A 25 4.54 -24.88 1.24
N VAL A 26 5.35 -25.43 0.34
CA VAL A 26 5.94 -24.66 -0.78
C VAL A 26 4.85 -24.20 -1.74
N GLU A 27 3.96 -25.09 -2.18
CA GLU A 27 2.84 -24.74 -3.06
C GLU A 27 1.93 -23.66 -2.43
N GLU A 28 1.60 -23.81 -1.14
CA GLU A 28 0.82 -22.81 -0.41
C GLU A 28 1.56 -21.46 -0.29
N ALA A 29 2.88 -21.48 -0.12
CA ALA A 29 3.69 -20.26 -0.04
C ALA A 29 3.82 -19.55 -1.40
N GLU A 30 4.00 -20.29 -2.50
CA GLU A 30 4.03 -19.75 -3.85
C GLU A 30 2.67 -19.17 -4.26
N ALA A 31 1.57 -19.87 -3.94
CA ALA A 31 0.21 -19.37 -4.15
C ALA A 31 -0.03 -18.08 -3.35
N ALA A 32 0.45 -18.00 -2.10
CA ALA A 32 0.37 -16.79 -1.29
C ALA A 32 1.20 -15.65 -1.90
N LEU A 33 2.41 -15.92 -2.42
CA LEU A 33 3.24 -14.93 -3.10
C LEU A 33 2.52 -14.37 -4.34
N ALA A 34 1.97 -15.24 -5.19
CA ALA A 34 1.21 -14.84 -6.38
C ALA A 34 -0.01 -13.99 -6.02
N SER A 35 -0.73 -14.34 -4.95
CA SER A 35 -1.85 -13.52 -4.45
C SER A 35 -1.39 -12.14 -3.99
N ARG A 36 -0.29 -12.06 -3.23
CA ARG A 36 0.27 -10.78 -2.77
C ARG A 36 0.79 -9.92 -3.92
N GLN A 37 1.30 -10.55 -4.98
CA GLN A 37 1.77 -9.83 -6.15
C GLN A 37 0.61 -9.16 -6.90
N ARG A 38 -0.55 -9.84 -7.03
CA ARG A 38 -1.78 -9.21 -7.55
C ARG A 38 -2.27 -8.06 -6.69
N GLU A 39 -2.14 -8.16 -5.35
CA GLU A 39 -2.47 -7.05 -4.45
C GLU A 39 -1.55 -5.84 -4.68
N VAL A 40 -0.25 -6.06 -4.92
CA VAL A 40 0.69 -4.99 -5.28
C VAL A 40 0.31 -4.35 -6.61
N GLU A 41 0.02 -5.14 -7.64
CA GLU A 41 -0.40 -4.61 -8.95
C GLU A 41 -1.69 -3.77 -8.83
N ALA A 42 -2.67 -4.25 -8.07
CA ALA A 42 -3.89 -3.50 -7.78
C ALA A 42 -3.60 -2.20 -7.01
N ALA A 43 -2.70 -2.23 -6.02
CA ALA A 43 -2.28 -1.04 -5.28
C ALA A 43 -1.52 -0.05 -6.17
N GLN A 44 -0.69 -0.53 -7.11
CA GLN A 44 0.00 0.31 -8.09
C GLN A 44 -0.99 0.97 -9.05
N ALA A 45 -1.98 0.23 -9.54
CA ALA A 45 -3.04 0.78 -10.39
C ALA A 45 -3.86 1.85 -9.63
N ALA A 46 -4.17 1.60 -8.36
CA ALA A 46 -4.86 2.57 -7.51
C ALA A 46 -4.03 3.83 -7.26
N GLN A 47 -2.72 3.70 -7.02
CA GLN A 47 -1.83 4.85 -6.91
C GLN A 47 -1.79 5.64 -8.22
N ALA A 48 -1.58 4.98 -9.36
CA ALA A 48 -1.54 5.66 -10.66
C ALA A 48 -2.84 6.41 -10.96
N ALA A 49 -4.00 5.83 -10.61
CA ALA A 49 -5.29 6.51 -10.76
C ALA A 49 -5.42 7.72 -9.81
N ALA A 50 -4.95 7.63 -8.58
CA ALA A 50 -4.97 8.75 -7.63
C ALA A 50 -4.03 9.89 -8.06
N ASP A 51 -2.84 9.57 -8.54
CA ASP A 51 -1.87 10.54 -9.07
C ASP A 51 -2.43 11.23 -10.33
N ALA A 52 -3.06 10.47 -11.24
CA ALA A 52 -3.73 11.04 -12.41
C ALA A 52 -4.90 11.97 -12.03
N ALA A 53 -5.70 11.58 -11.02
CA ALA A 53 -6.79 12.42 -10.52
C ALA A 53 -6.27 13.71 -9.88
N LEU A 54 -5.17 13.65 -9.12
CA LEU A 54 -4.51 14.82 -8.54
C LEU A 54 -3.96 15.75 -9.63
N ALA A 55 -3.33 15.19 -10.66
CA ALA A 55 -2.83 15.97 -11.79
C ALA A 55 -3.96 16.70 -12.54
N SER A 56 -5.08 16.01 -12.78
CA SER A 56 -6.27 16.62 -13.40
C SER A 56 -6.84 17.74 -12.54
N ALA A 57 -7.06 17.49 -11.24
CA ALA A 57 -7.60 18.50 -10.32
C ALA A 57 -6.71 19.73 -10.22
N ARG A 58 -5.38 19.54 -10.27
CA ARG A 58 -4.41 20.65 -10.30
C ARG A 58 -4.52 21.47 -11.58
N ALA A 59 -4.62 20.82 -12.73
CA ALA A 59 -4.78 21.52 -14.01
C ALA A 59 -6.07 22.34 -14.05
N GLU A 60 -7.16 21.80 -13.51
CA GLU A 60 -8.44 22.51 -13.39
C GLU A 60 -8.34 23.71 -12.43
N ALA A 61 -7.71 23.53 -11.26
CA ALA A 61 -7.48 24.61 -10.31
C ALA A 61 -6.61 25.74 -10.90
N GLU A 62 -5.56 25.39 -11.65
CA GLU A 62 -4.68 26.35 -12.31
C GLU A 62 -5.39 27.11 -13.44
N ALA A 63 -6.23 26.43 -14.21
CA ALA A 63 -7.08 27.05 -15.22
C ALA A 63 -8.09 28.03 -14.59
N LEU A 64 -8.72 27.65 -13.46
CA LEU A 64 -9.61 28.53 -12.71
C LEU A 64 -8.88 29.72 -12.09
N ALA A 65 -7.70 29.51 -11.51
CA ALA A 65 -6.88 30.58 -10.95
C ALA A 65 -6.48 31.60 -12.02
N SER A 66 -6.08 31.12 -13.20
CA SER A 66 -5.76 31.98 -14.33
C SER A 66 -6.99 32.75 -14.83
N ALA A 67 -8.14 32.08 -14.98
CA ALA A 67 -9.39 32.74 -15.37
C ALA A 67 -9.83 33.80 -14.35
N GLU A 68 -9.61 33.56 -13.06
CA GLU A 68 -10.01 34.45 -11.97
C GLU A 68 -9.09 35.66 -11.82
N ALA A 69 -7.81 35.52 -12.14
CA ALA A 69 -6.87 36.63 -12.18
C ALA A 69 -7.35 37.74 -13.14
N ASP A 70 -7.92 37.36 -14.29
CA ASP A 70 -8.50 38.26 -15.28
C ASP A 70 -9.98 38.63 -15.03
N ALA A 71 -10.68 37.90 -14.14
CA ALA A 71 -12.11 38.10 -13.88
C ALA A 71 -12.39 39.33 -13.00
N PRO A 72 -13.54 40.01 -13.18
CA PRO A 72 -13.97 41.07 -12.27
C PRO A 72 -14.18 40.53 -10.85
N LEU A 73 -13.95 41.38 -9.85
CA LEU A 73 -14.12 41.00 -8.45
C LEU A 73 -15.54 40.52 -8.14
N PRO A 74 -15.72 39.59 -7.17
CA PRO A 74 -17.05 39.10 -6.83
C PRO A 74 -18.00 40.21 -6.36
N ALA A 75 -19.31 39.97 -6.49
CA ALA A 75 -20.32 41.01 -6.29
C ALA A 75 -20.29 41.62 -4.87
N GLY A 76 -19.96 42.91 -4.79
CA GLY A 76 -19.86 43.66 -3.53
C GLY A 76 -18.43 43.98 -3.12
N TRP A 77 -17.44 43.37 -3.78
CA TRP A 77 -16.02 43.66 -3.58
C TRP A 77 -15.54 44.80 -4.48
N LYS A 78 -14.55 45.54 -3.98
CA LYS A 78 -13.80 46.57 -4.72
C LYS A 78 -12.33 46.49 -4.32
N SER A 79 -11.43 46.75 -5.27
CA SER A 79 -10.02 46.98 -4.98
C SER A 79 -9.77 48.47 -4.73
N ALA A 80 -8.81 48.77 -3.85
CA ALA A 80 -8.30 50.09 -3.60
C ALA A 80 -6.83 50.00 -3.17
N LEU A 81 -6.08 51.09 -3.30
CA LEU A 81 -4.70 51.20 -2.81
C LEU A 81 -4.69 51.85 -1.43
N THR A 82 -3.77 51.41 -0.56
CA THR A 82 -3.47 52.13 0.69
C THR A 82 -2.83 53.49 0.39
N LYS A 83 -2.81 54.37 1.40
CA LYS A 83 -2.25 55.74 1.29
C LYS A 83 -0.80 55.84 1.79
N ASP A 84 -0.14 54.70 1.95
CA ASP A 84 1.23 54.62 2.44
C ASP A 84 2.23 55.01 1.34
N GLU A 85 3.50 55.21 1.73
CA GLU A 85 4.58 55.51 0.78
C GLU A 85 4.75 54.39 -0.26
N GLU A 86 4.46 53.14 0.13
CA GLU A 86 4.36 51.98 -0.75
C GLU A 86 2.89 51.54 -0.83
N PRO A 87 2.14 51.93 -1.88
CA PRO A 87 0.72 51.62 -1.95
C PRO A 87 0.49 50.13 -2.19
N VAL A 88 -0.15 49.47 -1.23
CA VAL A 88 -0.54 48.05 -1.33
C VAL A 88 -2.01 47.96 -1.75
N THR A 89 -2.34 47.02 -2.63
CA THR A 89 -3.74 46.77 -3.01
C THR A 89 -4.44 46.01 -1.90
N TYR A 90 -5.59 46.52 -1.47
CA TYR A 90 -6.51 45.82 -0.57
C TYR A 90 -7.90 45.71 -1.22
N TYR A 91 -8.66 44.74 -0.76
CA TYR A 91 -10.00 44.44 -1.24
C TYR A 91 -11.01 44.69 -0.13
N TYR A 92 -12.05 45.46 -0.45
CA TYR A 92 -13.09 45.85 0.49
C TYR A 92 -14.45 45.36 0.01
N ASN A 93 -15.16 44.64 0.88
CA ASN A 93 -16.53 44.21 0.65
C ASN A 93 -17.51 45.24 1.22
N LYS A 94 -18.16 46.00 0.34
CA LYS A 94 -19.11 47.06 0.72
C LYS A 94 -20.37 46.52 1.42
N LYS A 95 -20.77 45.27 1.14
CA LYS A 95 -21.96 44.66 1.74
C LYS A 95 -21.71 44.23 3.19
N LEU A 96 -20.52 43.72 3.48
CA LEU A 96 -20.16 43.17 4.80
C LEU A 96 -19.36 44.14 5.66
N GLY A 97 -18.77 45.19 5.07
CA GLY A 97 -17.90 46.12 5.77
C GLY A 97 -16.52 45.54 6.12
N VAL A 98 -16.12 44.44 5.47
CA VAL A 98 -14.84 43.74 5.72
C VAL A 98 -13.80 44.13 4.67
N SER A 99 -12.54 44.26 5.10
CA SER A 99 -11.37 44.49 4.23
C SER A 99 -10.33 43.38 4.42
N GLN A 100 -9.66 43.01 3.34
CA GLN A 100 -8.57 42.03 3.32
C GLN A 100 -7.50 42.42 2.31
N PHE A 101 -6.28 41.93 2.50
CA PHE A 101 -5.18 42.14 1.55
C PHE A 101 -5.19 41.11 0.42
N ASP A 102 -5.66 39.89 0.70
CA ASP A 102 -5.81 38.85 -0.32
C ASP A 102 -6.98 39.13 -1.25
N ARG A 103 -6.83 38.83 -2.54
CA ARG A 103 -7.92 38.98 -3.51
C ARG A 103 -9.04 38.01 -3.15
N PRO A 104 -10.30 38.45 -3.03
CA PRO A 104 -11.41 37.54 -2.80
C PRO A 104 -11.59 36.64 -4.02
N HIS A 105 -11.51 35.34 -3.79
CA HIS A 105 -11.70 34.34 -4.82
C HIS A 105 -13.20 34.08 -5.08
N SER A 106 -13.52 33.49 -6.23
CA SER A 106 -14.87 32.97 -6.44
C SER A 106 -15.06 31.64 -5.70
N ALA A 107 -16.31 31.29 -5.46
CA ALA A 107 -16.67 30.00 -4.88
C ALA A 107 -16.17 28.80 -5.73
N ALA A 108 -15.93 29.00 -7.04
CA ALA A 108 -15.40 27.96 -7.91
C ALA A 108 -13.92 27.66 -7.63
N LEU A 109 -13.11 28.68 -7.37
CA LEU A 109 -11.70 28.51 -7.00
C LEU A 109 -11.57 27.81 -5.64
N GLU A 110 -12.35 28.26 -4.65
CA GLU A 110 -12.40 27.66 -3.32
C GLU A 110 -12.82 26.17 -3.38
N ALA A 111 -13.82 25.86 -4.21
CA ALA A 111 -14.24 24.48 -4.44
C ALA A 111 -13.12 23.64 -5.10
N ALA A 112 -12.39 24.20 -6.06
CA ALA A 112 -11.28 23.51 -6.71
C ALA A 112 -10.13 23.22 -5.74
N GLU A 113 -9.82 24.16 -4.83
CA GLU A 113 -8.79 23.98 -3.80
C GLU A 113 -9.18 22.90 -2.77
N ALA A 114 -10.46 22.85 -2.39
CA ALA A 114 -10.99 21.78 -1.55
C ALA A 114 -10.86 20.40 -2.22
N VAL A 115 -11.20 20.31 -3.52
CA VAL A 115 -11.01 19.08 -4.30
C VAL A 115 -9.53 18.71 -4.38
N LEU A 116 -8.63 19.66 -4.62
CA LEU A 116 -7.18 19.42 -4.66
C LEU A 116 -6.67 18.84 -3.34
N THR A 117 -7.13 19.37 -2.21
CA THR A 117 -6.81 18.86 -0.88
C THR A 117 -7.27 17.41 -0.68
N GLU A 118 -8.51 17.10 -1.10
CA GLU A 118 -9.04 15.73 -1.05
C GLU A 118 -8.23 14.77 -1.92
N LYS A 119 -7.91 15.16 -3.16
CA LYS A 119 -7.13 14.31 -4.09
C LYS A 119 -5.70 14.12 -3.61
N SER A 120 -5.09 15.12 -2.99
CA SER A 120 -3.75 15.02 -2.38
C SER A 120 -3.74 14.04 -1.20
N ALA A 121 -4.77 14.09 -0.35
CA ALA A 121 -4.94 13.13 0.74
C ALA A 121 -5.14 11.69 0.20
N ALA A 122 -5.95 11.53 -0.85
CA ALA A 122 -6.17 10.23 -1.49
C ALA A 122 -4.89 9.66 -2.13
N ALA A 123 -4.08 10.49 -2.80
CA ALA A 123 -2.79 10.09 -3.37
C ALA A 123 -1.78 9.66 -2.28
N SER A 124 -1.76 10.39 -1.15
CA SER A 124 -0.94 10.04 0.02
C SER A 124 -1.34 8.68 0.62
N ASP A 125 -2.64 8.43 0.74
CA ASP A 125 -3.15 7.14 1.23
C ASP A 125 -2.84 5.99 0.26
N ALA A 126 -3.01 6.21 -1.05
CA ALA A 126 -2.67 5.22 -2.07
C ALA A 126 -1.17 4.85 -2.03
N THR A 127 -0.29 5.84 -1.86
CA THR A 127 1.16 5.62 -1.68
C THR A 127 1.45 4.76 -0.45
N ARG A 128 0.80 5.06 0.69
CA ARG A 128 0.94 4.26 1.92
C ARG A 128 0.49 2.81 1.69
N ARG A 129 -0.64 2.60 1.01
CA ARG A 129 -1.14 1.25 0.68
C ARG A 129 -0.16 0.48 -0.20
N LEU A 130 0.42 1.12 -1.22
CA LEU A 130 1.43 0.48 -2.06
C LEU A 130 2.65 0.07 -1.23
N ALA A 131 3.13 0.94 -0.33
CA ALA A 131 4.25 0.62 0.54
C ALA A 131 3.95 -0.59 1.44
N THR A 132 2.76 -0.65 2.04
CA THR A 132 2.32 -1.80 2.85
C THR A 132 2.20 -3.08 2.02
N ALA A 133 1.63 -3.02 0.82
CA ALA A 133 1.49 -4.18 -0.07
C ALA A 133 2.86 -4.73 -0.49
N ARG A 134 3.82 -3.85 -0.82
CA ARG A 134 5.20 -4.25 -1.14
C ARG A 134 5.91 -4.91 0.04
N ALA A 135 5.74 -4.39 1.25
CA ALA A 135 6.28 -5.03 2.45
C ALA A 135 5.68 -6.43 2.67
N ALA A 136 4.37 -6.59 2.42
CA ALA A 136 3.71 -7.88 2.53
C ALA A 136 4.22 -8.91 1.50
N VAL A 137 4.54 -8.49 0.27
CA VAL A 137 5.19 -9.33 -0.74
C VAL A 137 6.59 -9.75 -0.27
N ALA A 138 7.39 -8.81 0.25
CA ALA A 138 8.73 -9.13 0.77
C ALA A 138 8.67 -10.21 1.86
N SER A 139 7.81 -10.05 2.86
CA SER A 139 7.62 -11.07 3.90
C SER A 139 7.04 -12.39 3.38
N ALA A 140 6.25 -12.37 2.30
CA ALA A 140 5.77 -13.60 1.67
C ALA A 140 6.90 -14.34 0.93
N ALA A 141 7.78 -13.60 0.26
CA ALA A 141 8.95 -14.16 -0.40
C ALA A 141 9.92 -14.83 0.61
N GLU A 142 10.14 -14.20 1.77
CA GLU A 142 10.95 -14.79 2.85
C GLU A 142 10.35 -16.11 3.35
N ARG A 143 9.03 -16.18 3.53
CA ARG A 143 8.35 -17.43 3.92
C ARG A 143 8.43 -18.51 2.84
N ALA A 144 8.32 -18.14 1.57
CA ALA A 144 8.47 -19.07 0.47
C ALA A 144 9.90 -19.63 0.41
N ALA A 145 10.92 -18.79 0.56
CA ALA A 145 12.31 -19.23 0.62
C ALA A 145 12.56 -20.20 1.79
N ALA A 146 12.07 -19.87 2.99
CA ALA A 146 12.18 -20.74 4.16
C ALA A 146 11.44 -22.08 3.99
N ALA A 147 10.28 -22.09 3.30
CA ALA A 147 9.56 -23.31 3.01
C ALA A 147 10.34 -24.23 2.05
N THR A 148 10.99 -23.65 1.03
CA THR A 148 11.83 -24.40 0.08
C THR A 148 13.07 -24.97 0.74
N GLU A 149 13.73 -24.22 1.63
CA GLU A 149 14.85 -24.71 2.42
C GLU A 149 14.43 -25.90 3.31
N ALA A 150 13.32 -25.75 4.04
CA ALA A 150 12.79 -26.82 4.89
C ALA A 150 12.38 -28.07 4.09
N ALA A 151 11.85 -27.90 2.87
CA ALA A 151 11.53 -29.02 1.98
C ALA A 151 12.80 -29.74 1.48
N THR A 152 13.86 -28.99 1.19
CA THR A 152 15.16 -29.54 0.79
C THR A 152 15.77 -30.35 1.94
N GLU A 153 15.80 -29.79 3.15
CA GLU A 153 16.32 -30.49 4.34
C GLU A 153 15.51 -31.75 4.68
N ALA A 154 14.18 -31.70 4.54
CA ALA A 154 13.32 -32.87 4.75
C ALA A 154 13.58 -33.98 3.72
N ALA A 155 13.84 -33.62 2.46
CA ALA A 155 14.20 -34.56 1.41
C ALA A 155 15.56 -35.22 1.68
N GLU A 156 16.56 -34.45 2.12
CA GLU A 156 17.87 -34.97 2.48
C GLU A 156 17.81 -35.94 3.67
N ARG A 157 17.05 -35.61 4.72
CA ARG A 157 16.88 -36.51 5.88
C ARG A 157 16.15 -37.81 5.54
N GLY A 158 15.20 -37.78 4.60
CA GLY A 158 14.49 -38.97 4.14
C GLY A 158 15.35 -39.94 3.32
N ALA A 159 16.42 -39.47 2.69
CA ALA A 159 17.29 -40.28 1.83
C ALA A 159 18.33 -41.13 2.61
N VAL A 160 18.60 -40.81 3.89
CA VAL A 160 19.68 -41.45 4.67
C VAL A 160 19.25 -42.77 5.34
N GLU A 161 17.95 -43.10 5.40
CA GLU A 161 17.45 -44.35 6.03
C GLU A 161 17.31 -45.55 5.06
N GLU A 162 17.62 -45.39 3.77
CA GLU A 162 17.56 -46.47 2.76
C GLU A 162 18.96 -47.01 2.37
N GLU A 163 19.92 -47.06 3.30
CA GLU A 163 21.19 -47.76 3.07
C GLU A 163 21.53 -48.65 4.27
N ALA A 164 20.67 -49.64 4.55
CA ALA A 164 21.06 -50.79 5.35
C ALA A 164 21.70 -51.84 4.42
N PRO A 165 23.00 -52.14 4.53
CA PRO A 165 23.64 -53.11 3.67
C PRO A 165 23.08 -54.51 3.97
N ALA A 166 22.52 -55.15 2.94
CA ALA A 166 22.23 -56.57 2.98
C ALA A 166 23.55 -57.34 3.16
N GLU A 167 23.84 -57.78 4.38
CA GLU A 167 24.89 -58.77 4.63
C GLU A 167 24.56 -60.04 3.82
N PRO A 168 25.45 -60.50 2.91
CA PRO A 168 25.29 -61.79 2.31
C PRO A 168 25.59 -62.86 3.37
N VAL A 169 24.54 -63.52 3.85
CA VAL A 169 24.64 -64.75 4.64
C VAL A 169 25.43 -65.75 3.81
N GLN A 170 26.65 -66.07 4.27
CA GLN A 170 27.46 -67.14 3.72
C GLN A 170 26.74 -68.46 3.95
N ALA A 171 26.44 -69.17 2.86
CA ALA A 171 26.00 -70.55 2.91
C ALA A 171 27.19 -71.46 2.54
N GLU A 172 27.54 -72.29 3.53
CA GLU A 172 28.36 -73.52 3.57
C GLU A 172 28.89 -74.12 2.25
#